data_AF-A0ABC8TNK3-F1
#
_entry.id   AF-A0ABC8TNK3-F1
#
_cell.length_a   1.000
_cell.length_b   1.000
_cell.length_c   1.000
_cell.angle_alpha   90.00
_cell.angle_beta   90.00
_cell.angle_gamma   90.00
#
_symmetry.space_group_name_H-M   'P 1'
#
loop_
_entity.id
_entity.type
_entity.pdbx_description
1 polymer ?
#
loop_
_entity_poly.entity_id
_entity_poly.type
_entity_poly.pdbx_seq_one_letter_code
_entity_poly.pdbx_strand_id
1 'polypeptide(L)'
;METGKVVVERIRGRSTVTQCFAKYPLKLIIPRKVGTSQTDAVWIYTLTYGGGIVSGDTISCGITIGDGCTTVLTTQASTKVYKSVGSKCSEQVLEARIGSDALLVLIPDPVTCFSTAKYSQKQVFRVMSDSSLLIVDWITSGRHESGEKWDFGFYKSTNHIFLEGDKPLFLDTTLLEQGSTATVAERMQDYQVIAMVILLGPKLKHVQDQVQEDVKKMMSGQFRIPSIGFGLYADTHDNCRLSVPPFIASCSVFGPKVLLFTSLFLFCTVIMQV
;
A
#
# COMPACT_ATOMS: atom_id res chain seq x y z
N MET A 1 -14.97 16.62 9.09
CA MET A 1 -13.96 17.61 9.56
C MET A 1 -12.60 16.97 9.49
N GLU A 2 -11.63 17.59 8.81
CA GLU A 2 -10.25 17.10 8.68
C GLU A 2 -9.62 16.84 10.06
N THR A 3 -8.96 15.69 10.24
CA THR A 3 -8.27 15.32 11.48
C THR A 3 -6.79 15.67 11.46
N GLY A 4 -6.19 15.83 10.29
CA GLY A 4 -4.82 16.35 10.17
C GLY A 4 -4.52 16.90 8.81
N LYS A 5 -3.54 17.80 8.76
CA LYS A 5 -3.09 18.47 7.54
C LYS A 5 -1.58 18.69 7.60
N VAL A 6 -0.89 18.39 6.51
CA VAL A 6 0.53 18.75 6.33
C VAL A 6 0.73 19.46 5.01
N VAL A 7 1.53 20.53 5.03
CA VAL A 7 1.99 21.22 3.83
C VAL A 7 3.53 21.24 3.85
N VAL A 8 4.12 20.76 2.77
CA VAL A 8 5.56 20.75 2.52
C VAL A 8 5.85 21.68 1.36
N GLU A 9 6.73 22.65 1.56
CA GLU A 9 7.09 23.64 0.54
C GLU A 9 8.60 23.74 0.37
N ARG A 10 9.02 24.28 -0.77
CA ARG A 10 10.43 24.51 -1.09
C ARG A 10 10.88 25.82 -0.44
N ILE A 11 11.57 25.72 0.70
CA ILE A 11 12.09 26.88 1.42
C ILE A 11 13.62 26.88 1.33
N ARG A 12 14.20 27.97 0.82
CA ARG A 12 15.66 28.12 0.64
C ARG A 12 16.31 26.93 -0.07
N GLY A 13 15.61 26.42 -1.09
CA GLY A 13 16.08 25.28 -1.88
C GLY A 13 16.07 23.95 -1.14
N ARG A 14 15.24 23.76 -0.11
CA ARG A 14 15.02 22.48 0.58
C ARG A 14 13.54 22.22 0.85
N SER A 15 13.15 20.94 0.90
CA SER A 15 11.82 20.55 1.35
C SER A 15 11.66 20.85 2.84
N THR A 16 10.63 21.63 3.19
CA THR A 16 10.38 22.06 4.56
C THR A 16 8.90 22.00 4.86
N VAL A 17 8.54 21.47 6.04
CA VAL A 17 7.15 21.50 6.51
C VAL A 17 6.82 22.91 6.96
N THR A 18 5.83 23.54 6.32
CA THR A 18 5.38 24.90 6.62
C THR A 18 4.06 24.93 7.37
N GLN A 19 3.24 23.88 7.23
CA GLN A 19 2.03 23.69 8.03
C GLN A 19 1.94 22.25 8.50
N CYS A 20 1.60 22.05 9.77
CA CYS A 20 1.29 20.75 10.34
C CYS A 20 0.23 20.91 11.42
N PHE A 21 -0.88 20.21 11.25
CA PHE A 21 -1.97 20.13 12.20
C PHE A 21 -2.39 18.67 12.35
N ALA A 22 -2.67 18.24 13.58
CA ALA A 22 -3.27 16.96 13.85
C ALA A 22 -4.11 17.05 15.13
N LYS A 23 -5.27 16.39 15.12
CA LYS A 23 -6.14 16.24 16.28
C LYS A 23 -6.37 14.76 16.55
N TYR A 24 -6.74 14.44 17.79
CA TYR A 24 -7.10 13.09 18.18
C TYR A 24 -8.11 12.45 17.19
N PRO A 25 -7.90 11.19 16.77
CA PRO A 25 -6.87 10.26 17.24
C PRO A 25 -5.53 10.33 16.47
N LEU A 26 -5.40 11.18 15.45
CA LEU A 26 -4.19 11.26 14.62
C LEU A 26 -3.06 12.05 15.30
N LYS A 27 -1.82 11.58 15.12
CA LYS A 27 -0.59 12.30 15.42
C LYS A 27 0.35 12.26 14.22
N LEU A 28 1.06 13.36 14.01
CA LEU A 28 2.08 13.50 13.00
C LEU A 28 3.39 13.86 13.68
N ILE A 29 4.44 13.09 13.42
CA ILE A 29 5.79 13.32 13.94
C ILE A 29 6.72 13.59 12.76
N ILE A 30 7.45 14.69 12.84
CA ILE A 30 8.29 15.19 11.74
C ILE A 30 9.70 15.40 12.31
N PRO A 31 10.63 14.43 12.13
CA PRO A 31 11.97 14.55 12.64
C PRO A 31 12.75 15.62 11.86
N ARG A 32 13.67 16.31 12.55
CA ARG A 32 14.50 17.35 11.91
C ARG A 32 15.63 16.80 11.03
N LYS A 33 16.05 15.56 11.26
CA LYS A 33 17.13 14.91 10.51
C LYS A 33 16.77 13.44 10.29
N VAL A 34 16.57 13.06 9.03
CA VAL A 34 16.46 11.66 8.63
C VAL A 34 17.35 11.48 7.40
N GLY A 35 18.39 10.67 7.54
CA GLY A 35 19.40 10.46 6.50
C GLY A 35 20.57 11.44 6.53
N THR A 36 21.38 11.38 5.48
CA THR A 36 22.60 12.19 5.35
C THR A 36 22.26 13.65 5.07
N SER A 37 23.21 14.57 5.30
CA SER A 37 23.02 16.00 5.03
C SER A 37 22.78 16.34 3.56
N GLN A 38 23.03 15.39 2.65
CA GLN A 38 22.85 15.52 1.20
C GLN A 38 21.42 15.15 0.76
N THR A 39 20.68 14.39 1.57
CA THR A 39 19.33 13.96 1.24
C THR A 39 18.32 15.06 1.60
N ASP A 40 17.67 15.62 0.59
CA ASP A 40 16.63 16.63 0.75
C ASP A 40 15.25 15.98 0.73
N ALA A 41 14.82 15.47 1.88
CA ALA A 41 13.52 14.83 2.05
C ALA A 41 12.93 15.10 3.43
N VAL A 42 11.62 15.35 3.48
CA VAL A 42 10.86 15.47 4.72
C VAL A 42 10.28 14.10 5.08
N TRP A 43 10.58 13.60 6.26
CA TRP A 43 9.97 12.38 6.79
C TRP A 43 8.83 12.72 7.74
N ILE A 44 7.70 12.06 7.54
CA ILE A 44 6.50 12.23 8.35
C ILE A 44 6.07 10.84 8.81
N TYR A 45 6.01 10.66 10.12
CA TYR A 45 5.42 9.48 10.74
C TYR A 45 3.98 9.78 11.12
N THR A 46 3.04 9.00 10.58
CA THR A 46 1.63 8.99 10.98
C THR A 46 1.43 7.97 12.09
N LEU A 47 0.66 8.36 13.12
CA LEU A 47 0.33 7.50 14.23
C LEU A 47 -1.12 7.71 14.67
N THR A 48 -1.70 6.68 15.25
CA THR A 48 -3.01 6.74 15.90
C THR A 48 -2.83 6.59 17.40
N TYR A 49 -3.25 7.61 18.16
CA TYR A 49 -3.30 7.55 19.62
C TYR A 49 -4.25 6.43 20.07
N GLY A 50 -3.91 5.75 21.17
CA GLY A 50 -4.67 4.59 21.67
C GLY A 50 -4.20 3.24 21.12
N GLY A 51 -3.11 3.21 20.34
CA GLY A 51 -2.49 1.96 19.88
C GLY A 51 -3.23 1.27 18.74
N GLY A 52 -4.13 1.98 18.06
CA GLY A 52 -4.88 1.51 16.90
C GLY A 52 -6.20 2.28 16.73
N ILE A 53 -6.93 1.94 15.69
CA ILE A 53 -8.23 2.51 15.32
C ILE A 53 -9.33 1.72 16.04
N VAL A 54 -10.23 2.41 16.75
CA VAL A 54 -11.35 1.79 17.47
C VAL A 54 -12.68 2.03 16.77
N SER A 55 -13.73 1.34 17.23
CA SER A 55 -15.01 1.29 16.54
C SER A 55 -15.65 2.67 16.35
N GLY A 56 -15.84 3.04 15.08
CA GLY A 56 -16.48 4.29 14.68
C GLY A 56 -15.52 5.49 14.60
N ASP A 57 -14.21 5.28 14.75
CA ASP A 57 -13.22 6.32 14.45
C ASP A 57 -13.28 6.71 12.97
N THR A 58 -13.15 8.01 12.71
CA THR A 58 -13.03 8.56 11.36
C THR A 58 -11.82 9.48 11.30
N ILE A 59 -10.81 9.07 10.53
CA ILE A 59 -9.56 9.80 10.35
C ILE A 59 -9.55 10.36 8.93
N SER A 60 -9.24 11.65 8.79
CA SER A 60 -9.08 12.34 7.51
C SER A 60 -7.80 13.18 7.54
N CYS A 61 -6.85 12.85 6.68
CA CYS A 61 -5.55 13.50 6.60
C CYS A 61 -5.32 14.10 5.21
N GLY A 62 -5.07 15.40 5.14
CA GLY A 62 -4.66 16.10 3.93
C GLY A 62 -3.14 16.31 3.89
N ILE A 63 -2.51 16.03 2.75
CA ILE A 63 -1.09 16.30 2.52
C ILE A 63 -0.95 17.09 1.23
N THR A 64 -0.19 18.18 1.27
CA THR A 64 0.18 18.96 0.09
C THR A 64 1.69 19.04 0.00
N ILE A 65 2.23 18.61 -1.12
CA ILE A 65 3.67 18.62 -1.40
C ILE A 65 3.86 19.59 -2.56
N GLY A 66 4.52 20.71 -2.27
CA GLY A 66 4.82 21.73 -3.26
C GLY A 66 5.86 21.27 -4.27
N ASP A 67 6.03 22.08 -5.30
CA ASP A 67 6.89 21.75 -6.45
C ASP A 67 8.33 21.45 -6.03
N GLY A 68 8.93 20.46 -6.69
CA GLY A 68 10.30 20.01 -6.45
C GLY A 68 10.57 19.50 -5.04
N CYS A 69 9.54 19.21 -4.23
CA CYS A 69 9.71 18.70 -2.87
C CYS A 69 9.66 17.18 -2.82
N THR A 70 10.40 16.60 -1.87
CA THR A 70 10.38 15.16 -1.59
C THR A 70 9.87 14.92 -0.18
N THR A 71 8.85 14.08 -0.07
CA THR A 71 8.24 13.71 1.22
C THR A 71 8.10 12.20 1.33
N VAL A 72 8.48 11.66 2.48
CA VAL A 72 8.24 10.27 2.88
C VAL A 72 7.17 10.26 3.96
N LEU A 73 6.06 9.58 3.71
CA LEU A 73 5.02 9.31 4.68
C LEU A 73 5.08 7.83 5.06
N THR A 74 5.24 7.54 6.33
CA THR A 74 5.29 6.18 6.87
C THR A 74 4.67 6.16 8.26
N THR A 75 4.56 4.98 8.88
CA THR A 75 4.08 4.79 10.24
C THR A 75 5.23 4.37 11.15
N GLN A 76 5.02 4.40 12.47
CA GLN A 76 5.99 3.82 13.42
C GLN A 76 5.70 2.37 13.78
N ALA A 77 4.52 1.88 13.44
CA ALA A 77 4.06 0.52 13.69
C ALA A 77 2.84 0.21 12.82
N SER A 78 2.52 -1.08 12.69
CA SER A 78 1.32 -1.57 12.01
C SER A 78 0.06 -0.87 12.53
N THR A 79 -0.83 -0.51 11.61
CA THR A 79 -2.12 0.10 11.94
C THR A 79 -3.07 -0.99 12.41
N LYS A 80 -3.21 -1.14 13.73
CA LYS A 80 -4.15 -2.07 14.34
C LYS A 80 -5.56 -1.52 14.22
N VAL A 81 -6.50 -2.34 13.77
CA VAL A 81 -7.93 -2.01 13.76
C VAL A 81 -8.66 -2.96 14.68
N TYR A 82 -9.22 -2.43 15.76
CA TYR A 82 -9.92 -3.21 16.77
C TYR A 82 -11.33 -3.61 16.30
N LYS A 83 -11.94 -4.54 17.05
CA LYS A 83 -13.29 -5.03 16.83
C LYS A 83 -14.30 -3.89 16.65
N SER A 84 -15.25 -4.10 15.75
CA SER A 84 -16.40 -3.19 15.61
C SER A 84 -17.46 -3.46 16.69
N VAL A 85 -18.14 -2.41 17.14
CA VAL A 85 -19.31 -2.47 18.02
C VAL A 85 -20.56 -2.16 17.20
N GLY A 86 -21.47 -3.13 17.11
CA GLY A 86 -22.70 -3.02 16.32
C GLY A 86 -22.42 -2.98 14.82
N SER A 87 -23.00 -2.00 14.13
CA SER A 87 -22.85 -1.81 12.68
C SER A 87 -21.76 -0.82 12.27
N LYS A 88 -21.02 -0.25 13.23
CA LYS A 88 -20.05 0.83 12.96
C LYS A 88 -18.89 0.34 12.08
N CYS A 89 -18.51 1.15 11.10
CA CYS A 89 -17.27 0.97 10.35
C CYS A 89 -16.30 2.07 10.77
N SER A 90 -15.03 1.72 10.96
CA SER A 90 -13.99 2.72 11.16
C SER A 90 -13.39 3.11 9.81
N GLU A 91 -13.09 4.39 9.64
CA GLU A 91 -12.74 4.96 8.34
C GLU A 91 -11.46 5.77 8.39
N GLN A 92 -10.62 5.62 7.36
CA GLN A 92 -9.43 6.45 7.16
C GLN A 92 -9.39 6.99 5.74
N VAL A 93 -9.28 8.31 5.60
CA VAL A 93 -9.16 9.00 4.33
C VAL A 93 -7.84 9.75 4.28
N LEU A 94 -7.02 9.46 3.27
CA LEU A 94 -5.81 10.22 2.96
C LEU A 94 -6.01 10.93 1.62
N GLU A 95 -5.85 12.24 1.60
CA GLU A 95 -5.84 13.03 0.36
C GLU A 95 -4.48 13.70 0.19
N ALA A 96 -3.79 13.39 -0.90
CA ALA A 96 -2.49 13.95 -1.23
C ALA A 96 -2.54 14.76 -2.53
N ARG A 97 -2.00 15.99 -2.50
CA ARG A 97 -1.71 16.82 -3.67
C ARG A 97 -0.21 16.90 -3.85
N ILE A 98 0.26 16.55 -5.05
CA ILE A 98 1.69 16.42 -5.37
C ILE A 98 1.98 17.38 -6.52
N GLY A 99 2.83 18.37 -6.25
CA GLY A 99 3.21 19.41 -7.21
C GLY A 99 4.15 18.92 -8.32
N SER A 100 4.52 19.84 -9.20
CA SER A 100 5.41 19.55 -10.33
C SER A 100 6.80 19.18 -9.87
N ASP A 101 7.42 18.21 -10.53
CA ASP A 101 8.69 17.57 -10.13
C ASP A 101 8.73 17.12 -8.64
N ALA A 102 7.60 16.97 -7.95
CA ALA A 102 7.57 16.54 -6.56
C ALA A 102 7.54 15.01 -6.44
N LEU A 103 7.97 14.48 -5.29
CA LEU A 103 7.95 13.06 -4.97
C LEU A 103 7.24 12.82 -3.63
N LEU A 104 6.20 11.98 -3.65
CA LEU A 104 5.63 11.35 -2.45
C LEU A 104 6.01 9.88 -2.40
N VAL A 105 6.62 9.46 -1.29
CA VAL A 105 6.83 8.04 -0.97
C VAL A 105 5.94 7.68 0.21
N LEU A 106 4.90 6.89 -0.03
CA LEU A 106 3.97 6.40 0.97
C LEU A 106 4.26 4.92 1.25
N ILE A 107 4.92 4.66 2.38
CA ILE A 107 5.37 3.33 2.80
C ILE A 107 4.99 3.04 4.26
N PRO A 108 3.69 2.97 4.58
CA PRO A 108 3.25 2.60 5.93
C PRO A 108 3.59 1.13 6.23
N ASP A 109 3.63 0.78 7.50
CA ASP A 109 3.51 -0.59 8.01
C ASP A 109 2.12 -1.15 7.66
N PRO A 110 1.90 -2.48 7.67
CA PRO A 110 0.66 -3.05 7.19
C PRO A 110 -0.51 -2.70 8.12
N VAL A 111 -1.72 -2.71 7.55
CA VAL A 111 -2.96 -2.72 8.34
C VAL A 111 -3.16 -4.12 8.92
N THR A 112 -3.51 -4.19 10.20
CA THR A 112 -3.83 -5.45 10.89
C THR A 112 -5.21 -5.35 11.51
N CYS A 113 -6.20 -5.91 10.82
CA CYS A 113 -7.58 -5.97 11.32
C CYS A 113 -7.73 -7.13 12.30
N PHE A 114 -8.27 -6.87 13.49
CA PHE A 114 -8.57 -7.90 14.48
C PHE A 114 -9.91 -8.57 14.18
N SER A 115 -10.20 -9.67 14.88
CA SER A 115 -11.48 -10.37 14.76
C SER A 115 -12.67 -9.41 14.85
N THR A 116 -13.63 -9.56 13.94
CA THR A 116 -14.85 -8.74 13.79
C THR A 116 -14.65 -7.24 13.49
N ALA A 117 -13.42 -6.79 13.19
CA ALA A 117 -13.17 -5.43 12.74
C ALA A 117 -13.93 -5.12 11.42
N LYS A 118 -14.38 -3.87 11.28
CA LYS A 118 -14.96 -3.34 10.05
C LYS A 118 -14.22 -2.05 9.70
N TYR A 119 -13.47 -2.07 8.61
CA TYR A 119 -12.56 -0.99 8.24
C TYR A 119 -12.68 -0.62 6.77
N SER A 120 -12.68 0.68 6.50
CA SER A 120 -12.56 1.22 5.15
C SER A 120 -11.45 2.26 5.09
N GLN A 121 -10.49 2.09 4.21
CA GLN A 121 -9.52 3.12 3.87
C GLN A 121 -9.71 3.61 2.44
N LYS A 122 -9.50 4.91 2.25
CA LYS A 122 -9.53 5.57 0.95
C LYS A 122 -8.34 6.49 0.81
N GLN A 123 -7.57 6.31 -0.25
CA GLN A 123 -6.39 7.10 -0.55
C GLN A 123 -6.60 7.77 -1.91
N VAL A 124 -6.51 9.09 -1.93
CA VAL A 124 -6.73 9.92 -3.14
C VAL A 124 -5.48 10.74 -3.41
N PHE A 125 -4.88 10.52 -4.57
CA PHE A 125 -3.66 11.19 -5.00
C PHE A 125 -3.96 12.05 -6.21
N ARG A 126 -3.53 13.31 -6.17
CA ARG A 126 -3.64 14.28 -7.26
C ARG A 126 -2.23 14.66 -7.67
N VAL A 127 -1.87 14.29 -8.90
CA VAL A 127 -0.51 14.39 -9.41
C VAL A 127 -0.44 15.29 -10.64
N MET A 128 0.69 15.95 -10.83
CA MET A 128 1.06 16.59 -12.09
C MET A 128 1.66 15.56 -13.04
N SER A 129 1.75 15.90 -14.33
CA SER A 129 2.33 15.01 -15.35
C SER A 129 3.79 14.61 -15.10
N ASP A 130 4.54 15.45 -14.39
CA ASP A 130 5.95 15.29 -14.04
C ASP A 130 6.18 14.89 -12.56
N SER A 131 5.11 14.75 -11.76
CA SER A 131 5.20 14.27 -10.38
C SER A 131 5.60 12.79 -10.31
N SER A 132 6.14 12.39 -9.15
CA SER A 132 6.43 10.99 -8.82
C SER A 132 5.73 10.56 -7.54
N LEU A 133 5.29 9.30 -7.50
CA LEU A 133 4.50 8.74 -6.42
C LEU A 133 4.82 7.26 -6.24
N LEU A 134 5.13 6.86 -5.00
CA LEU A 134 5.26 5.47 -4.59
C LEU A 134 4.21 5.20 -3.50
N ILE A 135 3.42 4.15 -3.65
CA ILE A 135 2.44 3.68 -2.66
C ILE A 135 2.73 2.22 -2.34
N VAL A 136 2.77 1.89 -1.05
CA VAL A 136 2.65 0.53 -0.54
C VAL A 136 1.36 0.46 0.27
N ASP A 137 0.40 -0.33 -0.19
CA ASP A 137 -0.86 -0.61 0.49
C ASP A 137 -0.97 -2.10 0.76
N TRP A 138 -1.04 -2.48 2.02
CA TRP A 138 -0.90 -3.87 2.43
C TRP A 138 -1.60 -4.17 3.75
N ILE A 139 -2.09 -5.40 3.84
CA ILE A 139 -2.84 -5.93 4.98
C ILE A 139 -2.31 -7.32 5.37
N THR A 140 -2.23 -7.55 6.67
CA THR A 140 -1.99 -8.88 7.26
C THR A 140 -3.32 -9.56 7.59
N SER A 141 -3.33 -10.89 7.60
CA SER A 141 -4.48 -11.74 7.93
C SER A 141 -5.11 -11.44 9.29
N GLY A 142 -4.33 -10.94 10.25
CA GLY A 142 -4.81 -10.59 11.58
C GLY A 142 -3.71 -10.78 12.61
N ARG A 143 -4.10 -11.13 13.84
CA ARG A 143 -3.14 -11.51 14.89
C ARG A 143 -2.78 -12.97 14.74
N HIS A 144 -1.90 -13.27 13.78
CA HIS A 144 -1.49 -14.64 13.45
C HIS A 144 -1.03 -15.45 14.67
N GLU A 145 -0.17 -14.86 15.51
CA GLU A 145 0.32 -15.47 16.76
C GLU A 145 -0.76 -15.70 17.82
N SER A 146 -1.91 -15.02 17.70
CA SER A 146 -3.09 -15.23 18.55
C SER A 146 -4.13 -16.16 17.91
N GLY A 147 -3.81 -16.77 16.76
CA GLY A 147 -4.70 -17.65 16.01
C GLY A 147 -5.71 -16.94 15.11
N GLU A 148 -5.71 -15.60 15.06
CA GLU A 148 -6.65 -14.85 14.23
C GLU A 148 -6.14 -14.73 12.80
N LYS A 149 -6.86 -15.34 11.86
CA LYS A 149 -6.50 -15.40 10.43
C LYS A 149 -7.71 -15.10 9.56
N TRP A 150 -7.74 -13.89 9.02
CA TRP A 150 -8.80 -13.37 8.17
C TRP A 150 -10.18 -13.32 8.88
N ASP A 151 -10.18 -13.14 10.20
CA ASP A 151 -11.38 -13.16 11.06
C ASP A 151 -12.09 -11.80 11.20
N PHE A 152 -11.61 -10.77 10.52
CA PHE A 152 -12.31 -9.48 10.49
C PHE A 152 -13.61 -9.58 9.70
N GLY A 153 -14.58 -8.71 9.99
CA GLY A 153 -15.88 -8.73 9.31
C GLY A 153 -15.84 -8.09 7.93
N PHE A 154 -15.10 -6.99 7.79
CA PHE A 154 -15.04 -6.20 6.57
C PHE A 154 -13.73 -5.41 6.49
N TYR A 155 -13.07 -5.46 5.34
CA TYR A 155 -11.94 -4.62 4.98
C TYR A 155 -12.13 -4.12 3.54
N LYS A 156 -12.06 -2.80 3.36
CA LYS A 156 -12.04 -2.17 2.05
C LYS A 156 -10.86 -1.21 1.96
N SER A 157 -10.04 -1.37 0.93
CA SER A 157 -9.05 -0.37 0.54
C SER A 157 -9.36 0.16 -0.84
N THR A 158 -9.31 1.48 -1.02
CA THR A 158 -9.53 2.14 -2.29
C THR A 158 -8.40 3.11 -2.58
N ASN A 159 -7.74 2.96 -3.73
CA ASN A 159 -6.65 3.81 -4.18
C ASN A 159 -7.04 4.51 -5.48
N HIS A 160 -7.16 5.84 -5.45
CA HIS A 160 -7.48 6.65 -6.61
C HIS A 160 -6.34 7.63 -6.92
N ILE A 161 -5.88 7.63 -8.16
CA ILE A 161 -4.88 8.56 -8.68
C ILE A 161 -5.51 9.35 -9.81
N PHE A 162 -5.42 10.67 -9.72
CA PHE A 162 -5.94 11.62 -10.69
C PHE A 162 -4.83 12.53 -11.20
N LEU A 163 -4.84 12.80 -12.51
CA LEU A 163 -4.06 13.88 -13.13
C LEU A 163 -4.77 15.23 -12.93
N GLU A 164 -4.12 16.30 -13.40
CA GLU A 164 -4.71 17.63 -13.52
C GLU A 164 -6.10 17.61 -14.18
N GLY A 165 -6.99 18.47 -13.71
CA GLY A 165 -8.38 18.56 -14.20
C GLY A 165 -9.26 17.37 -13.80
N ASP A 166 -8.94 16.68 -12.69
CA ASP A 166 -9.71 15.53 -12.16
C ASP A 166 -9.77 14.31 -13.10
N LYS A 167 -8.85 14.22 -14.06
CA LYS A 167 -8.81 13.08 -14.98
C LYS A 167 -8.32 11.81 -14.25
N PRO A 168 -9.13 10.73 -14.20
CA PRO A 168 -8.72 9.50 -13.54
C PRO A 168 -7.58 8.83 -14.29
N LEU A 169 -6.58 8.38 -13.53
CA LEU A 169 -5.36 7.75 -14.06
C LEU A 169 -5.25 6.30 -13.60
N PHE A 170 -5.57 6.04 -12.33
CA PHE A 170 -5.61 4.71 -11.75
C PHE A 170 -6.68 4.66 -10.67
N LEU A 171 -7.50 3.61 -10.69
CA LEU A 171 -8.55 3.38 -9.69
C LEU A 171 -8.49 1.90 -9.30
N ASP A 172 -8.26 1.65 -8.02
CA ASP A 172 -8.26 0.31 -7.43
C ASP A 172 -9.21 0.25 -6.25
N THR A 173 -9.82 -0.92 -6.04
CA THR A 173 -10.52 -1.24 -4.80
C THR A 173 -10.34 -2.71 -4.46
N THR A 174 -9.68 -2.96 -3.33
CA THR A 174 -9.61 -4.27 -2.69
C THR A 174 -10.71 -4.40 -1.66
N LEU A 175 -11.59 -5.39 -1.83
CA LEU A 175 -12.67 -5.70 -0.90
C LEU A 175 -12.51 -7.12 -0.34
N LEU A 176 -12.37 -7.22 0.99
CA LEU A 176 -12.36 -8.46 1.73
C LEU A 176 -13.51 -8.43 2.73
N GLU A 177 -14.55 -9.18 2.41
CA GLU A 177 -15.70 -9.36 3.30
C GLU A 177 -16.00 -10.85 3.46
N GLN A 178 -16.61 -11.19 4.61
CA GLN A 178 -17.10 -12.53 4.84
C GLN A 178 -18.29 -12.78 3.92
N GLY A 179 -18.09 -13.66 2.93
CA GLY A 179 -19.11 -14.01 1.97
C GLY A 179 -20.07 -15.07 2.55
N SER A 180 -21.26 -15.16 1.98
CA SER A 180 -22.21 -16.23 2.32
C SER A 180 -21.75 -17.63 1.88
N THR A 181 -20.92 -17.69 0.82
CA THR A 181 -20.49 -18.93 0.17
C THR A 181 -19.09 -19.36 0.58
N ALA A 182 -18.19 -18.40 0.82
CA ALA A 182 -16.83 -18.65 1.27
C ALA A 182 -16.36 -17.49 2.14
N THR A 183 -15.72 -17.83 3.25
CA THR A 183 -15.02 -16.91 4.14
C THR A 183 -13.80 -16.30 3.45
N VAL A 184 -13.27 -15.20 4.01
CA VAL A 184 -12.00 -14.64 3.52
C VAL A 184 -10.86 -15.65 3.69
N ALA A 185 -10.83 -16.38 4.81
CA ALA A 185 -9.82 -17.39 5.09
C ALA A 185 -9.81 -18.51 4.02
N GLU A 186 -10.97 -19.01 3.62
CA GLU A 186 -11.06 -20.03 2.55
C GLU A 186 -10.59 -19.51 1.20
N ARG A 187 -10.78 -18.22 0.88
CA ARG A 187 -10.26 -17.65 -0.37
C ARG A 187 -8.76 -17.42 -0.34
N MET A 188 -8.23 -17.04 0.83
CA MET A 188 -6.82 -16.72 1.02
C MET A 188 -5.96 -17.94 1.35
N GLN A 189 -6.56 -19.06 1.75
CA GLN A 189 -5.86 -20.30 2.12
C GLN A 189 -4.75 -19.99 3.15
N ASP A 190 -3.52 -20.41 2.86
CA ASP A 190 -2.37 -20.24 3.75
C ASP A 190 -1.70 -18.87 3.64
N TYR A 191 -2.11 -18.01 2.70
CA TYR A 191 -1.52 -16.68 2.55
C TYR A 191 -1.90 -15.77 3.72
N GLN A 192 -0.92 -15.05 4.25
CA GLN A 192 -1.07 -14.21 5.44
C GLN A 192 -0.96 -12.71 5.14
N VAL A 193 -0.47 -12.34 3.96
CA VAL A 193 -0.26 -10.95 3.56
C VAL A 193 -0.75 -10.73 2.14
N ILE A 194 -1.43 -9.61 1.92
CA ILE A 194 -1.70 -9.05 0.60
C ILE A 194 -1.06 -7.66 0.57
N ALA A 195 -0.30 -7.38 -0.47
CA ALA A 195 0.29 -6.08 -0.70
C ALA A 195 0.11 -5.64 -2.16
N MET A 196 -0.04 -4.34 -2.33
CA MET A 196 -0.08 -3.64 -3.59
C MET A 196 0.97 -2.54 -3.55
N VAL A 197 1.85 -2.55 -4.54
CA VAL A 197 2.86 -1.51 -4.74
C VAL A 197 2.57 -0.78 -6.04
N ILE A 198 2.44 0.54 -5.96
CA ILE A 198 2.22 1.42 -7.12
C ILE A 198 3.42 2.35 -7.22
N LEU A 199 4.10 2.33 -8.36
CA LEU A 199 5.20 3.24 -8.68
C LEU A 199 4.81 4.07 -9.90
N LEU A 200 4.90 5.39 -9.77
CA LEU A 200 4.57 6.36 -10.81
C LEU A 200 5.63 7.45 -10.89
N GLY A 201 5.99 7.84 -12.12
CA GLY A 201 6.70 9.08 -12.40
C GLY A 201 8.20 8.93 -12.63
N PRO A 202 8.85 9.97 -13.18
CA PRO A 202 10.22 9.91 -13.68
C PRO A 202 11.26 9.56 -12.62
N LYS A 203 11.11 10.06 -11.39
CA LYS A 203 12.11 9.86 -10.31
C LYS A 203 12.21 8.41 -9.85
N LEU A 204 11.21 7.59 -10.17
CA LEU A 204 11.13 6.19 -9.77
C LEU A 204 11.45 5.21 -10.89
N LYS A 205 11.79 5.68 -12.11
CA LYS A 205 12.00 4.81 -13.28
C LYS A 205 13.02 3.69 -13.04
N HIS A 206 14.16 4.01 -12.44
CA HIS A 206 15.17 3.01 -12.12
C HIS A 206 14.66 1.94 -11.16
N VAL A 207 13.88 2.35 -10.14
CA VAL A 207 13.25 1.42 -9.18
C VAL A 207 12.18 0.57 -9.87
N GLN A 208 11.42 1.14 -10.81
CA GLN A 208 10.43 0.39 -11.59
C GLN A 208 11.09 -0.72 -12.41
N ASP A 209 12.15 -0.40 -13.15
CA ASP A 209 12.88 -1.37 -13.97
C ASP A 209 13.45 -2.50 -13.08
N GLN A 210 14.02 -2.15 -11.94
CA GLN A 210 14.58 -3.11 -10.98
C GLN A 210 13.49 -4.04 -10.40
N VAL A 211 12.39 -3.49 -9.91
CA VAL A 211 11.27 -4.29 -9.35
C VAL A 211 10.69 -5.22 -10.40
N GLN A 212 10.54 -4.75 -11.65
CA GLN A 212 10.05 -5.58 -12.74
C GLN A 212 10.99 -6.76 -13.02
N GLU A 213 12.30 -6.52 -13.03
CA GLU A 213 13.30 -7.58 -13.22
C GLU A 213 13.29 -8.58 -12.06
N ASP A 214 13.24 -8.09 -10.82
CA ASP A 214 13.25 -8.92 -9.62
C ASP A 214 12.00 -9.80 -9.53
N VAL A 215 10.81 -9.24 -9.79
CA VAL A 215 9.57 -10.03 -9.85
C VAL A 215 9.67 -11.08 -10.95
N LYS A 216 10.18 -10.72 -12.14
CA LYS A 216 10.36 -11.69 -13.24
C LYS A 216 11.29 -12.84 -12.83
N LYS A 217 12.42 -12.53 -12.17
CA LYS A 217 13.37 -13.53 -11.65
C LYS A 217 12.69 -14.45 -10.63
N MET A 218 12.02 -13.86 -9.64
CA MET A 218 11.31 -14.61 -8.59
C MET A 218 10.26 -15.57 -9.18
N MET A 219 9.41 -15.08 -10.09
CA MET A 219 8.35 -15.90 -10.68
C MET A 219 8.91 -16.99 -11.62
N SER A 220 10.03 -16.73 -12.32
CA SER A 220 10.69 -17.74 -13.16
C SER A 220 11.34 -18.88 -12.36
N GLY A 221 11.75 -18.61 -11.10
CA GLY A 221 12.32 -19.62 -10.21
C GLY A 221 11.28 -20.52 -9.56
N GLN A 222 10.10 -19.98 -9.23
CA GLN A 222 9.04 -20.69 -8.51
C GLN A 222 8.16 -21.57 -9.40
N PHE A 223 8.04 -21.26 -10.70
CA PHE A 223 7.20 -22.01 -11.64
C PHE A 223 7.96 -23.03 -12.50
N ARG A 224 9.12 -23.55 -12.05
CA ARG A 224 9.69 -24.75 -12.68
C ARG A 224 8.79 -25.94 -12.40
N ILE A 225 7.85 -26.20 -13.31
CA ILE A 225 7.15 -27.48 -13.44
C ILE A 225 8.26 -28.55 -13.47
N PRO A 226 8.24 -29.58 -12.61
CA PRO A 226 9.16 -30.68 -12.76
C PRO A 226 8.93 -31.25 -14.15
N SER A 227 9.91 -31.10 -15.04
CA SER A 227 9.89 -31.68 -16.37
C SER A 227 9.59 -33.17 -16.21
N ILE A 228 8.41 -33.61 -16.63
CA ILE A 228 8.07 -35.03 -16.70
C ILE A 228 9.06 -35.64 -17.69
N GLY A 229 10.13 -36.22 -17.15
CA GLY A 229 10.97 -37.14 -17.89
C GLY A 229 10.12 -38.35 -18.22
N PHE A 230 9.91 -38.60 -19.51
CA PHE A 230 9.38 -39.87 -20.01
C PHE A 230 10.34 -40.99 -19.57
N GLY A 231 10.04 -41.61 -18.43
CA GLY A 231 10.70 -42.80 -17.93
C GLY A 231 9.62 -43.75 -17.42
N LEU A 232 9.33 -44.78 -18.21
CA LEU A 232 8.50 -45.92 -17.82
C LEU A 232 9.10 -46.55 -16.55
N TYR A 233 8.34 -46.58 -15.45
CA TYR A 233 8.08 -47.77 -14.61
C TYR A 233 7.13 -47.37 -13.47
N ALA A 234 6.18 -48.26 -13.18
CA ALA A 234 5.07 -48.04 -12.25
C ALA A 234 5.53 -47.81 -10.80
N ASP A 235 4.90 -46.85 -10.12
CA ASP A 235 4.33 -47.10 -8.80
C ASP A 235 3.15 -46.17 -8.50
N THR A 236 2.28 -46.65 -7.63
CA THR A 236 0.89 -46.21 -7.44
C THR A 236 0.82 -45.27 -6.22
N HIS A 237 -0.03 -44.24 -6.26
CA HIS A 237 -0.30 -43.23 -5.21
C HIS A 237 0.74 -42.12 -5.00
N ASP A 238 0.89 -41.24 -5.99
CA ASP A 238 1.30 -39.85 -5.72
C ASP A 238 0.15 -38.90 -6.04
N ASN A 239 -0.53 -38.45 -4.98
CA ASN A 239 -1.35 -37.25 -5.05
C ASN A 239 -0.41 -36.09 -5.38
N CYS A 240 -0.26 -35.76 -6.66
CA CYS A 240 0.34 -34.51 -7.15
C CYS A 240 -0.50 -33.32 -6.65
N ARG A 241 -0.42 -33.03 -5.35
CA ARG A 241 -0.81 -31.73 -4.82
C ARG A 241 0.24 -30.76 -5.34
N LEU A 242 -0.11 -30.02 -6.39
CA LEU A 242 0.59 -28.78 -6.75
C LEU A 242 0.77 -28.00 -5.44
N SER A 243 2.00 -27.92 -4.94
CA SER A 243 2.29 -27.18 -3.73
C SER A 243 1.96 -25.72 -3.98
N VAL A 244 1.12 -25.14 -3.11
CA VAL A 244 0.81 -23.70 -3.17
C VAL A 244 2.12 -22.95 -3.00
N PRO A 245 2.49 -22.03 -3.92
CA PRO A 245 3.76 -21.33 -3.80
C PRO A 245 3.75 -20.45 -2.54
N PRO A 246 4.88 -20.32 -1.84
CA PRO A 246 4.96 -19.51 -0.63
C PRO A 246 4.77 -18.00 -0.90
N PHE A 247 4.86 -17.61 -2.16
CA PHE A 247 4.82 -16.23 -2.58
C PHE A 247 4.28 -16.17 -4.01
N ILE A 248 3.38 -15.23 -4.27
CA ILE A 248 2.91 -14.89 -5.60
C ILE A 248 3.13 -13.40 -5.78
N ALA A 249 3.92 -13.02 -6.77
CA ALA A 249 3.97 -11.65 -7.25
C ALA A 249 3.54 -11.59 -8.72
N SER A 250 2.82 -10.52 -9.06
CA SER A 250 2.57 -10.14 -10.43
C SER A 250 2.93 -8.69 -10.59
N CYS A 251 3.63 -8.36 -11.66
CA CYS A 251 4.10 -7.02 -11.94
C CYS A 251 3.68 -6.64 -13.35
N SER A 252 2.94 -5.55 -13.49
CA SER A 252 2.39 -5.12 -14.78
C SER A 252 2.62 -3.64 -15.02
N VAL A 253 2.90 -3.31 -16.28
CA VAL A 253 3.03 -1.94 -16.75
C VAL A 253 1.76 -1.52 -17.49
N PHE A 254 1.16 -0.42 -17.06
CA PHE A 254 -0.05 0.14 -17.67
C PHE A 254 0.13 1.64 -17.97
N GLY A 255 -0.69 2.18 -18.89
CA GLY A 255 -0.63 3.58 -19.33
C GLY A 255 -0.15 3.75 -20.78
N PRO A 256 -0.45 4.90 -21.42
CA PRO A 256 -0.12 5.15 -22.82
C PRO A 256 1.40 5.27 -23.01
N LYS A 257 1.98 4.39 -23.83
CA LYS A 257 3.39 4.48 -24.26
C LYS A 257 3.70 5.67 -25.19
N VAL A 258 2.65 6.37 -25.66
CA VAL A 258 2.70 7.32 -26.80
C VAL A 258 2.91 8.78 -26.37
N LEU A 259 2.84 9.11 -25.08
CA LEU A 259 3.26 10.43 -24.60
C LEU A 259 4.78 10.40 -24.37
N LEU A 260 5.51 11.13 -25.20
CA LEU A 260 6.98 11.28 -25.22
C LEU A 260 7.59 11.80 -23.90
N PHE A 261 6.78 12.03 -22.86
CA PHE A 261 7.21 12.37 -21.52
C PHE A 261 6.40 11.55 -20.50
N THR A 262 7.13 10.69 -19.78
CA THR A 262 6.87 10.24 -18.40
C THR A 262 5.46 9.74 -18.05
N SER A 263 5.25 8.42 -18.13
CA SER A 263 4.39 7.71 -17.16
C SER A 263 4.43 6.20 -17.41
N LEU A 264 5.53 5.54 -17.02
CA LEU A 264 5.49 4.11 -16.77
C LEU A 264 4.83 3.94 -15.40
N PHE A 265 3.75 3.18 -15.32
CA PHE A 265 3.16 2.75 -14.05
C PHE A 265 3.63 1.34 -13.79
N LEU A 266 4.15 1.07 -12.59
CA LEU A 266 4.36 -0.30 -12.16
C LEU A 266 3.36 -0.62 -11.07
N PHE A 267 2.55 -1.64 -11.31
CA PHE A 267 1.62 -2.21 -10.35
C PHE A 267 2.13 -3.60 -9.99
N CYS A 268 2.46 -3.80 -8.71
CA CYS A 268 2.88 -5.09 -8.18
C CYS A 268 1.90 -5.57 -7.12
N THR A 269 1.21 -6.68 -7.37
CA THR A 269 0.43 -7.38 -6.34
C THR A 269 1.28 -8.50 -5.79
N VAL A 270 1.42 -8.54 -4.47
CA VAL A 270 2.17 -9.55 -3.74
C VAL A 270 1.25 -10.24 -2.75
N ILE A 271 1.26 -11.55 -2.76
CA ILE A 271 0.57 -12.39 -1.80
C ILE A 271 1.59 -13.36 -1.22
N MET A 272 1.71 -13.44 0.11
CA MET A 272 2.80 -14.19 0.75
C MET A 272 2.30 -15.05 1.92
N GLN A 273 2.84 -16.26 2.00
CA GLN A 273 2.83 -17.10 3.20
C GLN A 273 3.97 -16.60 4.10
N VAL A 274 3.64 -16.25 5.34
CA VAL A 274 4.62 -15.81 6.35
C VAL A 274 4.85 -16.95 7.33
#